data_AF-A0A383A7G6-F1
#
_entry.id   AF-A0A383A7G6-F1
#
_cell.length_a   1.000
_cell.length_b   1.000
_cell.length_c   1.000
_cell.angle_alpha   90.00
_cell.angle_beta   90.00
_cell.angle_gamma   90.00
#
_symmetry.space_group_name_H-M   'P 1'
#
loop_
_entity.id
_entity.type
_entity.pdbx_description
1 polymer ?
#
loop_
_entity_poly.entity_id
_entity_poly.type
_entity_poly.pdbx_seq_one_letter_code
_entity_poly.pdbx_strand_id
1 'polypeptide(L)'
;TQNVITFLKLLLIVALMSVPLFLGEPRLGRLTEVSNAASPGSMAAAVGTALMICLFSYNGAYFVTHVAGEIREPRKNIPKAILGGFLIVLCVYLSINVLYLTVMPFPDIEASERIAADLMGRLLGPAGAILTSAVVFVSAVGVLNAQLLNYPRIQFALASDGLFFRRIAVVSEKTKTPAAAILLVGFFSSLFALTGSYVLILSYVAFVIHFFICLSVIAVIILRVREPELERPYRVWGYPLTPAAFLLVSIFY
;
A
#
# COMPACT_ATOMS: atom_id res chain seq x y z
N THR A 1 -0.86 20.16 1.09
CA THR A 1 -1.99 19.37 1.63
C THR A 1 -1.66 17.90 1.85
N GLN A 2 -1.17 17.15 0.86
CA GLN A 2 -0.91 15.71 1.02
C GLN A 2 0.09 15.36 2.14
N ASN A 3 1.20 16.09 2.26
CA ASN A 3 2.19 15.82 3.32
C ASN A 3 1.58 15.99 4.72
N VAL A 4 0.79 17.06 4.93
CA VAL A 4 0.10 17.32 6.20
C VAL A 4 -0.86 16.18 6.53
N ILE A 5 -1.64 15.74 5.54
CA ILE A 5 -2.56 14.61 5.68
C ILE A 5 -1.80 13.33 6.05
N THR A 6 -0.66 13.04 5.41
CA THR A 6 0.17 11.87 5.73
C THR A 6 0.72 11.92 7.16
N PHE A 7 1.29 13.06 7.57
CA PHE A 7 1.78 13.24 8.94
C PHE A 7 0.67 13.10 9.97
N LEU A 8 -0.48 13.73 9.71
CA LEU A 8 -1.64 13.63 10.59
C LEU A 8 -2.12 12.18 10.73
N LYS A 9 -2.17 11.40 9.63
CA LYS A 9 -2.54 9.98 9.69
C LYS A 9 -1.58 9.18 10.57
N LEU A 10 -0.27 9.34 10.36
CA LEU A 10 0.73 8.61 11.15
C LEU A 10 0.63 8.99 12.63
N LEU A 11 0.47 10.28 12.93
CA LEU A 11 0.29 10.77 14.29
C LEU A 11 -0.98 10.19 14.93
N LEU A 12 -2.11 10.19 14.22
CA LEU A 12 -3.37 9.66 14.72
C LEU A 12 -3.32 8.15 14.94
N ILE A 13 -2.66 7.42 14.05
CA ILE A 13 -2.39 5.99 14.23
C ILE A 13 -1.62 5.81 15.53
N VAL A 14 -0.44 6.43 15.66
CA VAL A 14 0.42 6.32 16.86
C VAL A 14 -0.33 6.72 18.14
N ALA A 15 -1.12 7.79 18.10
CA ALA A 15 -1.93 8.22 19.24
C ALA A 15 -2.94 7.15 19.65
N LEU A 16 -3.70 6.59 18.70
CA LEU A 16 -4.64 5.49 18.97
C LEU A 16 -3.92 4.24 19.49
N MET A 17 -2.75 3.92 18.93
CA MET A 17 -1.92 2.80 19.37
C MET A 17 -1.41 2.94 20.80
N SER A 18 -1.22 4.18 21.26
CA SER A 18 -0.71 4.43 22.61
C SER A 18 -1.77 4.18 23.69
N VAL A 19 -3.06 4.25 23.35
CA VAL A 19 -4.15 4.12 24.34
C VAL A 19 -4.12 2.77 25.07
N PRO A 20 -4.08 1.60 24.40
CA PRO A 20 -4.01 0.33 25.11
C PRO A 20 -2.74 0.20 25.95
N LEU A 21 -1.61 0.75 25.49
CA LEU A 21 -0.34 0.74 26.23
C LEU A 21 -0.47 1.51 27.55
N PHE A 22 -1.08 2.70 27.54
CA PHE A 22 -1.30 3.50 28.75
C PHE A 22 -2.32 2.88 29.70
N LEU A 23 -3.30 2.12 29.18
CA LEU A 23 -4.28 1.40 29.99
C LEU A 23 -3.72 0.10 30.58
N GLY A 24 -2.50 -0.33 30.21
CA GLY A 24 -1.90 -1.57 30.73
C GLY A 24 -2.58 -2.84 30.22
N GLU A 25 -3.29 -2.76 29.10
CA GLU A 25 -4.07 -3.85 28.51
C GLU A 25 -3.25 -4.94 27.76
N PRO A 26 -2.07 -4.65 27.15
CA PRO A 26 -1.31 -5.66 26.42
C PRO A 26 -0.89 -6.83 27.31
N ARG A 27 -1.35 -8.04 26.97
CA ARG A 27 -0.97 -9.29 27.64
C ARG A 27 -0.12 -10.14 26.72
N LEU A 28 1.20 -10.19 26.97
CA LEU A 28 2.15 -10.98 26.17
C LEU A 28 1.81 -12.49 26.14
N GLY A 29 1.20 -13.03 27.20
CA GLY A 29 0.75 -14.43 27.27
C GLY A 29 -0.30 -14.83 26.22
N ARG A 30 -0.96 -13.87 25.56
CA ARG A 30 -1.87 -14.18 24.44
C ARG A 30 -1.15 -14.56 23.15
N LEU A 31 0.10 -14.10 22.97
CA LEU A 31 0.90 -14.48 21.80
C LEU A 31 1.18 -15.99 21.79
N THR A 32 1.33 -16.59 22.96
CA THR A 32 1.51 -18.04 23.10
C THR A 32 0.22 -18.83 22.81
N GLU A 33 -0.96 -18.27 23.07
CA GLU A 33 -2.24 -18.91 22.72
C GLU A 33 -2.43 -19.00 21.20
N VAL A 34 -2.07 -17.94 20.47
CA VAL A 34 -2.08 -17.93 18.99
C VAL A 34 -1.11 -18.94 18.43
N SER A 35 0.09 -19.06 19.01
CA SER A 35 1.10 -20.04 18.57
C SER A 35 0.63 -21.49 18.76
N ASN A 36 -0.15 -21.77 19.80
CA ASN A 36 -0.66 -23.12 20.07
C ASN A 36 -1.87 -23.49 19.20
N ALA A 37 -2.59 -22.49 18.66
CA ALA A 37 -3.70 -22.68 17.74
C ALA A 37 -3.25 -22.99 16.29
N ALA A 38 -1.98 -22.77 15.95
CA ALA A 38 -1.46 -23.01 14.62
C ALA A 38 -1.20 -24.51 14.38
N SER A 39 -1.99 -25.14 13.49
CA SER A 39 -1.74 -26.54 13.11
C SER A 39 -0.52 -26.66 12.18
N PRO A 40 0.44 -27.58 12.41
CA PRO A 40 1.65 -27.70 11.59
C PRO A 40 1.40 -28.10 10.12
N GLY A 41 0.26 -28.73 9.82
CA GLY A 41 0.02 -29.45 8.55
C GLY A 41 -0.20 -28.58 7.32
N SER A 42 -0.36 -27.25 7.46
CA SER A 42 -0.66 -26.35 6.34
C SER A 42 0.07 -25.00 6.42
N MET A 43 1.09 -24.85 7.27
CA MET A 43 1.78 -23.58 7.48
C MET A 43 2.26 -22.93 6.17
N ALA A 44 2.79 -23.71 5.23
CA ALA A 44 3.24 -23.16 3.94
C ALA A 44 2.08 -22.56 3.11
N ALA A 45 0.94 -23.25 3.05
CA ALA A 45 -0.24 -22.75 2.35
C ALA A 45 -0.87 -21.56 3.07
N ALA A 46 -0.99 -21.62 4.40
CA ALA A 46 -1.51 -20.54 5.23
C ALA A 46 -0.64 -19.27 5.13
N VAL A 47 0.68 -19.43 5.16
CA VAL A 47 1.64 -18.34 4.94
C VAL A 47 1.50 -17.79 3.53
N GLY A 48 1.37 -18.63 2.49
CA GLY A 48 1.14 -18.18 1.12
C GLY A 48 -0.11 -17.31 0.98
N THR A 49 -1.26 -17.76 1.53
CA THR A 49 -2.51 -17.00 1.49
C THR A 49 -2.43 -15.69 2.30
N ALA A 50 -1.82 -15.72 3.49
CA ALA A 50 -1.63 -14.52 4.31
C ALA A 50 -0.70 -13.50 3.65
N LEU A 51 0.38 -13.98 3.01
CA LEU A 51 1.31 -13.15 2.27
C LEU A 51 0.62 -12.37 1.14
N MET A 52 -0.43 -12.92 0.51
CA MET A 52 -1.19 -12.18 -0.51
C MET A 52 -1.75 -10.86 0.02
N ILE A 53 -2.45 -10.95 1.15
CA ILE A 53 -3.14 -9.82 1.77
C ILE A 53 -2.11 -8.85 2.37
N CYS A 54 -1.04 -9.38 2.97
CA CYS A 54 0.05 -8.57 3.49
C CYS A 54 0.75 -7.78 2.37
N LEU A 55 1.15 -8.43 1.27
CA LEU A 55 1.83 -7.76 0.15
C LEU A 55 0.96 -6.68 -0.47
N PHE A 56 -0.34 -6.91 -0.61
CA PHE A 56 -1.28 -5.86 -1.02
C PHE A 56 -1.23 -4.65 -0.09
N SER A 57 -1.15 -4.87 1.23
CA SER A 57 -1.08 -3.79 2.23
C SER A 57 0.21 -2.95 2.14
N TYR A 58 1.27 -3.52 1.59
CA TYR A 58 2.56 -2.88 1.32
C TYR A 58 2.68 -2.30 -0.09
N ASN A 59 1.63 -2.43 -0.91
CA ASN A 59 1.66 -1.94 -2.28
C ASN A 59 1.70 -0.41 -2.36
N GLY A 60 2.28 0.13 -3.43
CA GLY A 60 2.26 1.55 -3.75
C GLY A 60 3.56 2.32 -3.53
N ALA A 61 4.63 1.66 -3.09
CA ALA A 61 5.93 2.32 -2.98
C ALA A 61 6.46 2.83 -4.32
N TYR A 62 6.05 2.22 -5.44
CA TYR A 62 6.39 2.71 -6.78
C TYR A 62 5.66 4.01 -7.15
N PHE A 63 4.62 4.46 -6.45
CA PHE A 63 3.93 5.71 -6.81
C PHE A 63 4.84 6.94 -6.78
N VAL A 64 5.90 6.92 -5.98
CA VAL A 64 6.91 8.00 -5.96
C VAL A 64 7.60 8.18 -7.33
N THR A 65 7.61 7.15 -8.19
CA THR A 65 8.20 7.23 -9.53
C THR A 65 7.29 7.98 -10.51
N HIS A 66 5.97 7.97 -10.31
CA HIS A 66 5.02 8.72 -11.15
C HIS A 66 5.20 10.25 -11.02
N VAL A 67 5.73 10.68 -9.89
CA VAL A 67 6.05 12.09 -9.60
C VAL A 67 7.55 12.36 -9.64
N ALA A 68 8.35 11.46 -10.23
CA ALA A 68 9.81 11.59 -10.30
C ALA A 68 10.27 12.92 -10.93
N GLY A 69 9.52 13.43 -11.92
CA GLY A 69 9.81 14.72 -12.56
C GLY A 69 9.67 15.94 -11.65
N GLU A 70 8.97 15.82 -10.52
CA GLU A 70 8.79 16.90 -9.53
C GLU A 70 9.73 16.75 -8.32
N ILE A 71 10.49 15.65 -8.25
CA ILE A 71 11.40 15.37 -7.14
C ILE A 71 12.75 16.02 -7.41
N ARG A 72 13.24 16.83 -6.46
CA ARG A 72 14.62 17.33 -6.49
C ARG A 72 15.59 16.16 -6.37
N GLU A 73 16.61 16.10 -7.23
CA GLU A 73 17.62 15.01 -7.26
C GLU A 73 16.99 13.60 -7.24
N PRO A 74 16.14 13.24 -8.23
CA PRO A 74 15.34 12.02 -8.19
C PRO A 74 16.22 10.76 -8.11
N ARG A 75 17.41 10.79 -8.74
CA ARG A 75 18.42 9.71 -8.70
C ARG A 75 18.81 9.29 -7.28
N LYS A 76 18.86 10.24 -6.33
CA LYS A 76 19.25 9.99 -4.93
C LYS A 76 18.05 9.89 -4.01
N ASN A 77 17.02 10.70 -4.24
CA ASN A 77 15.91 10.85 -3.32
C ASN A 77 14.81 9.80 -3.51
N ILE A 78 14.58 9.30 -4.73
CA ILE A 78 13.60 8.23 -4.95
C ILE A 78 14.00 6.93 -4.21
N PRO A 79 15.23 6.40 -4.34
CA PRO A 79 15.59 5.18 -3.61
C PRO A 79 15.50 5.34 -2.08
N LYS A 80 15.94 6.49 -1.56
CA LYS A 80 15.86 6.81 -0.12
C LYS A 80 14.41 6.92 0.37
N ALA A 81 13.54 7.55 -0.42
CA ALA A 81 12.13 7.69 -0.09
C ALA A 81 11.41 6.33 -0.08
N ILE A 82 11.71 5.46 -1.05
CA ILE A 82 11.18 4.09 -1.11
C ILE A 82 11.62 3.31 0.13
N LEU A 83 12.93 3.23 0.39
CA LEU A 83 13.45 2.41 1.49
C LEU A 83 13.03 2.95 2.86
N GLY A 84 13.18 4.25 3.10
CA GLY A 84 12.78 4.89 4.35
C GLY A 84 11.27 4.78 4.59
N GLY A 85 10.47 5.03 3.56
CA GLY A 85 9.01 4.89 3.63
C GLY A 85 8.59 3.45 3.95
N PHE A 86 9.16 2.45 3.26
CA PHE A 86 8.90 1.04 3.53
C PHE A 86 9.25 0.65 4.96
N LEU A 87 10.42 1.04 5.46
CA LEU A 87 10.85 0.71 6.82
C LEU A 87 9.92 1.31 7.87
N ILE A 88 9.48 2.56 7.69
CA ILE A 88 8.51 3.20 8.58
C ILE A 88 7.19 2.42 8.57
N VAL A 89 6.66 2.10 7.38
CA VAL A 89 5.40 1.35 7.25
C VAL A 89 5.53 -0.04 7.87
N LEU A 90 6.64 -0.73 7.65
CA LEU A 90 6.93 -2.04 8.24
C LEU A 90 6.89 -1.97 9.77
N CYS A 91 7.61 -1.03 10.38
CA CYS A 91 7.63 -0.88 11.83
C CYS A 91 6.24 -0.56 12.39
N VAL A 92 5.49 0.35 11.73
CA VAL A 92 4.14 0.71 12.16
C VAL A 92 3.23 -0.52 12.06
N TYR A 93 3.17 -1.19 10.91
CA TYR A 93 2.27 -2.33 10.70
C TYR A 93 2.57 -3.50 11.64
N LEU A 94 3.84 -3.83 11.86
CA LEU A 94 4.21 -4.86 12.83
C LEU A 94 3.79 -4.47 14.25
N SER A 95 4.03 -3.22 14.65
CA SER A 95 3.62 -2.72 15.97
C SER A 95 2.10 -2.80 16.15
N ILE A 96 1.33 -2.50 15.10
CA ILE A 96 -0.14 -2.62 15.12
C ILE A 96 -0.60 -4.05 15.34
N ASN A 97 -0.06 -4.98 14.57
CA ASN A 97 -0.47 -6.36 14.66
C ASN A 97 -0.11 -6.97 16.02
N VAL A 98 1.08 -6.67 16.55
CA VAL A 98 1.47 -7.10 17.91
C VAL A 98 0.52 -6.51 18.95
N LEU A 99 0.13 -5.24 18.82
CA LEU A 99 -0.82 -4.62 19.74
C LEU A 99 -2.19 -5.31 19.70
N TYR A 100 -2.73 -5.58 18.51
CA TYR A 100 -4.00 -6.30 18.39
C TYR A 100 -3.96 -7.68 19.04
N LEU A 101 -2.92 -8.46 18.76
CA LEU A 101 -2.77 -9.82 19.30
C LEU A 101 -2.54 -9.85 20.82
N THR A 102 -2.02 -8.77 21.41
CA THR A 102 -1.82 -8.69 22.86
C THR A 102 -3.04 -8.15 23.61
N VAL A 103 -3.91 -7.37 22.94
CA VAL A 103 -5.06 -6.71 23.58
C VAL A 103 -6.39 -7.41 23.31
N MET A 104 -6.57 -8.06 22.16
CA MET A 104 -7.82 -8.76 21.80
C MET A 104 -7.64 -10.28 21.71
N PRO A 105 -8.64 -11.07 22.12
CA PRO A 105 -8.70 -12.50 21.83
C PRO A 105 -8.71 -12.78 20.32
N PHE A 106 -8.05 -13.85 19.89
CA PHE A 106 -7.94 -14.21 18.46
C PHE A 106 -9.30 -14.38 17.73
N PRO A 107 -10.32 -15.05 18.31
CA PRO A 107 -11.63 -15.18 17.65
C PRO A 107 -12.32 -13.85 17.37
N ASP A 108 -12.09 -12.85 18.23
CA ASP A 108 -12.64 -11.51 18.07
C ASP A 108 -11.93 -10.72 16.96
N ILE A 109 -10.65 -10.99 16.75
CA ILE A 109 -9.86 -10.42 15.65
C ILE A 109 -10.35 -11.01 14.32
N GLU A 110 -10.54 -12.33 14.27
CA GLU A 110 -11.00 -13.05 13.08
C GLU A 110 -12.41 -12.61 12.64
N ALA A 111 -13.32 -12.38 13.59
CA ALA A 111 -14.70 -11.97 13.31
C ALA A 111 -14.85 -10.47 12.98
N SER A 112 -13.82 -9.66 13.16
CA SER A 112 -13.91 -8.20 13.04
C SER A 112 -13.59 -7.70 11.64
N GLU A 113 -14.54 -6.98 11.04
CA GLU A 113 -14.33 -6.27 9.77
C GLU A 113 -13.64 -4.90 9.96
N ARG A 114 -13.61 -4.39 11.20
CA ARG A 114 -13.11 -3.05 11.54
C ARG A 114 -12.36 -3.05 12.87
N ILE A 115 -11.30 -3.86 12.91
CA ILE A 115 -10.49 -4.20 14.09
C ILE A 115 -10.09 -2.96 14.92
N ALA A 116 -9.63 -1.89 14.27
CA ALA A 116 -9.24 -0.67 14.98
C ALA A 116 -10.39 -0.04 15.79
N ALA A 117 -11.58 0.04 15.17
CA ALA A 117 -12.75 0.62 15.82
C ALA A 117 -13.32 -0.31 16.90
N ASP A 118 -13.29 -1.63 16.67
CA ASP A 118 -13.75 -2.62 17.65
C ASP A 118 -12.85 -2.67 18.88
N LEU A 119 -11.52 -2.60 18.69
CA LEU A 119 -10.56 -2.44 19.78
C LEU A 119 -10.90 -1.21 20.63
N MET A 120 -10.99 -0.05 19.99
CA MET A 120 -11.22 1.21 20.70
C MET A 120 -12.62 1.29 21.31
N GLY A 121 -13.59 0.60 20.71
CA GLY A 121 -14.93 0.40 21.26
C GLY A 121 -14.93 -0.40 22.55
N ARG A 122 -14.08 -1.43 22.64
CA ARG A 122 -13.91 -2.22 23.87
C ARG A 122 -13.22 -1.43 24.98
N LEU A 123 -12.24 -0.60 24.63
CA LEU A 123 -11.43 0.14 25.62
C LEU A 123 -12.09 1.44 26.11
N LEU A 124 -12.71 2.20 25.20
CA LEU A 124 -13.26 3.54 25.49
C LEU A 124 -14.78 3.62 25.28
N GLY A 125 -15.45 2.49 25.05
CA GLY A 125 -16.88 2.44 24.76
C GLY A 125 -17.24 2.97 23.35
N PRO A 126 -18.55 3.20 23.09
CA PRO A 126 -19.05 3.58 21.75
C PRO A 126 -18.38 4.83 21.17
N ALA A 127 -18.02 5.81 22.03
CA ALA A 127 -17.32 7.01 21.62
C ALA A 127 -15.94 6.73 21.02
N GLY A 128 -15.19 5.77 21.58
CA GLY A 128 -13.90 5.33 21.06
C GLY A 128 -14.00 4.71 19.66
N ALA A 129 -15.02 3.86 19.45
CA ALA A 129 -15.28 3.26 18.14
C ALA A 129 -15.63 4.32 17.08
N ILE A 130 -16.49 5.28 17.41
CA ILE A 130 -16.90 6.36 16.50
C ILE A 130 -15.70 7.24 16.15
N LEU A 131 -14.93 7.68 17.15
CA LEU A 131 -13.75 8.54 16.93
C LEU A 131 -12.72 7.85 16.03
N THR A 132 -12.45 6.57 16.30
CA THR A 132 -11.51 5.78 15.50
C THR A 132 -12.00 5.60 14.07
N SER A 133 -13.30 5.34 13.88
CA SER A 133 -13.89 5.22 12.56
C SER A 133 -13.79 6.52 11.77
N ALA A 134 -14.00 7.68 12.42
CA ALA A 134 -13.83 8.99 11.80
C ALA A 134 -12.37 9.24 11.36
N VAL A 135 -11.40 8.88 12.20
CA VAL A 135 -9.97 8.95 11.88
C VAL A 135 -9.62 8.09 10.67
N VAL A 136 -10.09 6.83 10.65
CA VAL A 136 -9.88 5.90 9.53
C VAL A 136 -10.54 6.43 8.25
N PHE A 137 -11.72 7.02 8.35
CA PHE A 137 -12.41 7.65 7.22
C PHE A 137 -11.61 8.82 6.62
N VAL A 138 -11.11 9.73 7.45
CA VAL A 138 -10.22 10.82 7.00
C VAL A 138 -8.95 10.25 6.35
N SER A 139 -8.46 9.13 6.87
CA SER A 139 -7.34 8.42 6.24
C SER A 139 -7.70 7.93 4.84
N ALA A 140 -8.84 7.28 4.66
CA ALA A 140 -9.30 6.80 3.35
C ALA A 140 -9.42 7.95 2.33
N VAL A 141 -10.04 9.06 2.71
CA VAL A 141 -10.13 10.27 1.86
C VAL A 141 -8.75 10.79 1.46
N GLY A 142 -7.79 10.80 2.40
CA GLY A 142 -6.43 11.22 2.10
C GLY A 142 -5.68 10.30 1.13
N VAL A 143 -6.01 9.00 1.10
CA VAL A 143 -5.47 8.07 0.08
C VAL A 143 -6.12 8.37 -1.27
N LEU A 144 -7.44 8.55 -1.33
CA LEU A 144 -8.14 8.91 -2.57
C LEU A 144 -7.55 10.18 -3.21
N ASN A 145 -7.24 11.20 -2.40
CA ASN A 145 -6.58 12.41 -2.88
C ASN A 145 -5.19 12.13 -3.49
N ALA A 146 -4.36 11.31 -2.84
CA ALA A 146 -3.08 10.88 -3.41
C ALA A 146 -3.25 10.11 -4.71
N GLN A 147 -4.24 9.23 -4.80
CA GLN A 147 -4.47 8.40 -5.98
C GLN A 147 -4.94 9.24 -7.17
N LEU A 148 -5.79 10.24 -6.94
CA LEU A 148 -6.20 11.21 -7.97
C LEU A 148 -5.05 12.10 -8.47
N LEU A 149 -3.99 12.28 -7.68
CA LEU A 149 -2.78 12.99 -8.12
C LEU A 149 -1.84 12.09 -8.96
N ASN A 150 -1.86 10.78 -8.73
CA ASN A 150 -0.92 9.84 -9.33
C ASN A 150 -1.46 9.16 -10.59
N TYR A 151 -2.65 8.55 -10.52
CA TYR A 151 -3.14 7.71 -11.61
C TYR A 151 -3.31 8.46 -12.93
N PRO A 152 -3.93 9.66 -12.98
CA PRO A 152 -4.12 10.41 -14.22
C PRO A 152 -2.84 10.67 -15.02
N ARG A 153 -1.67 10.67 -14.35
CA ARG A 153 -0.36 10.85 -14.99
C ARG A 153 0.01 9.71 -15.92
N ILE A 154 -0.46 8.50 -15.64
CA ILE A 154 -0.22 7.33 -16.49
C ILE A 154 -0.96 7.50 -17.81
N GLN A 155 -2.27 7.81 -17.78
CA GLN A 155 -3.04 8.03 -19.01
C GLN A 155 -2.59 9.27 -19.76
N PHE A 156 -2.17 10.32 -19.04
CA PHE A 156 -1.55 11.49 -19.63
C PHE A 156 -0.27 11.13 -20.40
N ALA A 157 0.68 10.41 -19.77
CA ALA A 157 1.91 9.99 -20.43
C ALA A 157 1.65 9.12 -21.67
N LEU A 158 0.75 8.14 -21.56
CA LEU A 158 0.33 7.31 -22.71
C LEU A 158 -0.24 8.15 -23.86
N ALA A 159 -1.06 9.16 -23.54
CA ALA A 159 -1.63 10.06 -24.55
C ALA A 159 -0.57 11.00 -25.15
N SER A 160 0.40 11.44 -24.36
CA SER A 160 1.54 12.26 -24.82
C SER A 160 2.44 11.50 -25.78
N ASP A 161 2.62 10.19 -25.56
CA ASP A 161 3.40 9.31 -26.43
C ASP A 161 2.62 8.85 -27.69
N GLY A 162 1.38 9.32 -27.87
CA GLY A 162 0.53 8.97 -29.01
C GLY A 162 -0.09 7.56 -28.93
N LEU A 163 0.04 6.88 -27.78
CA LEU A 163 -0.51 5.54 -27.53
C LEU A 163 -1.95 5.57 -27.00
N PHE A 164 -2.51 6.77 -26.80
CA PHE A 164 -3.87 6.97 -26.31
C PHE A 164 -4.54 8.21 -26.91
N PHE A 165 -5.81 8.44 -26.59
CA PHE A 165 -6.57 9.56 -27.16
C PHE A 165 -5.90 10.91 -26.84
N ARG A 166 -5.53 11.67 -27.88
CA ARG A 166 -4.81 12.95 -27.77
C ARG A 166 -5.46 13.97 -26.81
N ARG A 167 -6.80 13.95 -26.66
CA ARG A 167 -7.53 14.84 -25.73
C ARG A 167 -7.15 14.64 -24.27
N ILE A 168 -6.62 13.47 -23.89
CA ILE A 168 -6.25 13.13 -22.52
C ILE A 168 -4.89 13.74 -22.14
N ALA A 169 -4.04 14.01 -23.14
CA ALA A 169 -2.77 14.73 -22.97
C ALA A 169 -2.95 16.25 -22.84
N VAL A 170 -4.19 16.78 -22.91
CA VAL A 170 -4.42 18.23 -22.79
C VAL A 170 -4.38 18.65 -21.33
N VAL A 171 -3.45 19.55 -21.00
CA VAL A 171 -3.35 20.18 -19.68
C VAL A 171 -4.22 21.44 -19.66
N SER A 172 -5.08 21.56 -18.65
CA SER A 172 -5.89 22.77 -18.47
C SER A 172 -5.01 23.97 -18.15
N GLU A 173 -5.22 25.10 -18.86
CA GLU A 173 -4.45 26.31 -18.63
C GLU A 173 -4.68 26.95 -17.26
N LYS A 174 -5.90 26.80 -16.71
CA LYS A 174 -6.32 27.39 -15.44
C LYS A 174 -5.82 26.62 -14.23
N THR A 175 -5.96 25.29 -14.25
CA THR A 175 -5.60 24.43 -13.11
C THR A 175 -4.22 23.80 -13.24
N LYS A 176 -3.59 23.89 -14.43
CA LYS A 176 -2.32 23.23 -14.76
C LYS A 176 -2.35 21.72 -14.52
N THR A 177 -3.52 21.09 -14.69
CA THR A 177 -3.72 19.64 -14.49
C THR A 177 -4.36 18.98 -15.72
N PRO A 178 -4.13 17.67 -15.95
CA PRO A 178 -4.76 16.92 -17.03
C PRO A 178 -6.20 16.55 -16.66
N ALA A 179 -7.11 17.52 -16.76
CA ALA A 179 -8.50 17.39 -16.30
C ALA A 179 -9.24 16.20 -16.94
N ALA A 180 -9.03 15.96 -18.25
CA ALA A 180 -9.65 14.84 -18.95
C ALA A 180 -9.18 13.47 -18.41
N ALA A 181 -7.89 13.34 -18.07
CA ALA A 181 -7.35 12.12 -17.47
C ALA A 181 -7.94 11.88 -16.06
N ILE A 182 -8.08 12.96 -15.26
CA ILE A 182 -8.70 12.90 -13.94
C ILE A 182 -10.17 12.43 -14.03
N LEU A 183 -10.94 13.03 -14.95
CA LEU A 183 -12.34 12.67 -15.16
C LEU A 183 -12.50 11.22 -15.63
N LEU A 184 -11.61 10.74 -16.49
CA LEU A 184 -11.60 9.36 -16.95
C LEU A 184 -11.37 8.37 -15.80
N VAL A 185 -10.35 8.63 -14.97
CA VAL A 185 -10.05 7.82 -13.79
C VAL A 185 -11.23 7.84 -12.81
N GLY A 186 -11.80 9.03 -12.56
CA GLY A 186 -12.97 9.18 -11.69
C GLY A 186 -14.21 8.45 -12.19
N PHE A 187 -14.48 8.49 -13.50
CA PHE A 187 -15.59 7.79 -14.12
C PHE A 187 -15.50 6.27 -13.92
N PHE A 188 -14.36 5.67 -14.29
CA PHE A 188 -14.17 4.22 -14.12
C PHE A 188 -14.14 3.81 -12.64
N SER A 189 -13.51 4.61 -11.77
CA SER A 189 -13.51 4.35 -10.33
C SER A 189 -14.95 4.33 -9.77
N SER A 190 -15.80 5.26 -10.23
CA SER A 190 -17.21 5.31 -9.84
C SER A 190 -17.98 4.10 -10.37
N LEU A 191 -17.74 3.69 -11.61
CA LEU A 191 -18.37 2.51 -12.19
C LEU A 191 -17.99 1.23 -11.44
N PHE A 192 -16.72 1.04 -11.10
CA PHE A 192 -16.27 -0.10 -10.29
C PHE A 192 -16.86 -0.06 -8.88
N ALA A 193 -16.98 1.11 -8.27
CA ALA A 193 -17.63 1.24 -6.96
C ALA A 193 -19.09 0.75 -6.97
N LEU A 194 -19.81 0.89 -8.09
CA LEU A 194 -21.19 0.41 -8.25
C LEU A 194 -21.31 -1.12 -8.40
N THR A 195 -20.23 -1.84 -8.68
CA THR A 195 -20.26 -3.31 -8.83
C THR A 195 -20.43 -4.06 -7.50
N GLY A 196 -20.22 -3.38 -6.36
CA GLY A 196 -20.58 -3.88 -5.03
C GLY A 196 -19.64 -4.93 -4.40
N SER A 197 -18.66 -5.48 -5.12
CA SER A 197 -17.73 -6.49 -4.57
C SER A 197 -16.30 -5.95 -4.41
N TYR A 198 -16.02 -5.37 -3.23
CA TYR A 198 -14.69 -4.87 -2.88
C TYR A 198 -13.60 -5.94 -2.98
N VAL A 199 -13.84 -7.11 -2.38
CA VAL A 199 -12.86 -8.21 -2.30
C VAL A 199 -12.52 -8.73 -3.70
N LEU A 200 -13.52 -8.86 -4.58
CA LEU A 200 -13.30 -9.34 -5.94
C LEU A 200 -12.45 -8.34 -6.75
N ILE A 201 -12.78 -7.05 -6.68
CA ILE A 201 -12.00 -5.99 -7.35
C ILE A 201 -10.56 -5.99 -6.83
N LEU A 202 -10.39 -6.12 -5.50
CA LEU A 202 -9.09 -6.15 -4.86
C LEU A 202 -8.22 -7.28 -5.40
N SER A 203 -8.77 -8.50 -5.47
CA SER A 203 -8.07 -9.68 -5.96
C SER A 203 -7.63 -9.53 -7.41
N TYR A 204 -8.51 -9.04 -8.29
CA TYR A 204 -8.14 -8.79 -9.70
C TYR A 204 -7.04 -7.75 -9.84
N VAL A 205 -7.15 -6.62 -9.13
CA VAL A 205 -6.16 -5.55 -9.19
C VAL A 205 -4.82 -6.00 -8.64
N ALA A 206 -4.80 -6.71 -7.51
CA ALA A 206 -3.60 -7.26 -6.92
C ALA A 206 -2.85 -8.18 -7.90
N PHE A 207 -3.59 -9.10 -8.54
CA PHE A 207 -3.03 -10.01 -9.54
C PHE A 207 -2.44 -9.26 -10.74
N VAL A 208 -3.20 -8.34 -11.35
CA VAL A 208 -2.74 -7.60 -12.54
C VAL A 208 -1.51 -6.75 -12.23
N ILE A 209 -1.51 -6.01 -11.11
CA ILE A 209 -0.36 -5.20 -10.70
C ILE A 209 0.86 -6.09 -10.49
N HIS A 210 0.70 -7.19 -9.77
CA HIS A 210 1.79 -8.12 -9.47
C HIS A 210 2.41 -8.70 -10.75
N PHE A 211 1.57 -9.14 -11.69
CA PHE A 211 2.00 -9.66 -12.98
C PHE A 211 2.89 -8.65 -13.74
N PHE A 212 2.45 -7.39 -13.85
CA PHE A 212 3.23 -6.35 -14.53
C PHE A 212 4.50 -5.94 -13.78
N ILE A 213 4.50 -6.01 -12.43
CA ILE A 213 5.73 -5.81 -11.64
C ILE A 213 6.74 -6.92 -11.95
N CYS A 214 6.32 -8.17 -11.99
CA CYS A 214 7.19 -9.30 -12.34
C CYS A 214 7.79 -9.13 -13.74
N LEU A 215 6.97 -8.78 -14.74
CA LEU A 215 7.46 -8.46 -16.08
C LEU A 215 8.48 -7.31 -16.08
N SER A 216 8.24 -6.27 -15.29
CA SER A 216 9.15 -5.13 -15.17
C SER A 216 10.49 -5.53 -14.54
N VAL A 217 10.48 -6.41 -13.54
CA VAL A 217 11.70 -6.94 -12.92
C VAL A 217 12.47 -7.85 -13.89
N ILE A 218 11.77 -8.70 -14.64
CA ILE A 218 12.37 -9.50 -15.72
C ILE A 218 13.01 -8.59 -16.77
N ALA A 219 12.33 -7.50 -17.16
CA ALA A 219 12.86 -6.54 -18.11
C ALA A 219 14.18 -5.91 -17.62
N VAL A 220 14.34 -5.64 -16.33
CA VAL A 220 15.63 -5.17 -15.75
C VAL A 220 16.75 -6.20 -15.95
N ILE A 221 16.46 -7.48 -15.77
CA ILE A 221 17.44 -8.56 -15.99
C ILE A 221 17.79 -8.65 -17.49
N ILE A 222 16.79 -8.58 -18.37
CA ILE A 222 16.99 -8.62 -19.83
C ILE A 222 17.79 -7.40 -20.31
N LEU A 223 17.45 -6.19 -19.87
CA LEU A 223 18.14 -4.95 -20.24
C LEU A 223 19.59 -4.88 -19.73
N ARG A 224 19.91 -5.62 -18.66
CA ARG A 224 21.30 -5.78 -18.21
C ARG A 224 22.14 -6.59 -19.19
N VAL A 225 21.54 -7.53 -19.91
CA VAL A 225 22.22 -8.39 -20.90
C VAL A 225 22.21 -7.74 -22.28
N ARG A 226 21.06 -7.22 -22.72
CA ARG A 226 20.87 -6.66 -24.06
C ARG A 226 21.56 -5.32 -24.25
N GLU A 227 21.56 -4.48 -23.23
CA GLU A 227 22.04 -3.09 -23.33
C GLU A 227 22.99 -2.76 -22.17
N PRO A 228 24.16 -3.42 -22.09
CA PRO A 228 25.08 -3.29 -20.95
C PRO A 228 25.64 -1.88 -20.77
N GLU A 229 25.78 -1.10 -21.86
CA GLU A 229 26.39 0.23 -21.84
C GLU A 229 25.41 1.39 -21.56
N LEU A 230 24.11 1.12 -21.42
CA LEU A 230 23.15 2.17 -21.05
C LEU A 230 23.57 2.88 -19.76
N GLU A 231 23.47 4.22 -19.75
CA GLU A 231 23.64 4.99 -18.51
C GLU A 231 22.56 4.54 -17.51
N ARG A 232 23.00 4.09 -16.33
CA ARG A 232 22.11 3.64 -15.25
C ARG A 232 22.25 4.58 -14.06
N PRO A 233 21.37 5.60 -13.96
CA PRO A 233 21.36 6.54 -12.83
C PRO A 233 21.23 5.86 -11.46
N TYR A 234 20.56 4.71 -11.42
CA TYR A 234 20.44 3.85 -10.27
C TYR A 234 20.77 2.41 -10.68
N ARG A 235 21.55 1.72 -9.85
CA ARG A 235 21.83 0.29 -10.00
C ARG A 235 21.20 -0.43 -8.81
N VAL A 236 20.37 -1.44 -9.10
CA VAL A 236 19.77 -2.31 -8.09
C VAL A 236 20.88 -2.91 -7.22
N TRP A 237 20.77 -2.67 -5.91
CA TRP A 237 21.63 -3.28 -4.91
C TRP A 237 21.46 -4.80 -4.94
N GLY A 238 22.55 -5.54 -4.71
CA GLY A 238 22.52 -7.01 -4.68
C GLY A 238 22.19 -7.66 -6.03
N TYR A 239 22.32 -6.96 -7.17
CA TYR A 239 22.10 -7.58 -8.48
C TYR A 239 23.12 -8.70 -8.76
N PRO A 240 22.70 -9.87 -9.28
CA PRO A 240 21.32 -10.25 -9.69
C PRO A 240 20.47 -10.91 -8.59
N LEU A 241 21.02 -11.15 -7.40
CA LEU A 241 20.35 -11.84 -6.29
C LEU A 241 19.03 -11.17 -5.89
N THR A 242 18.99 -9.84 -5.78
CA THR A 242 17.77 -9.14 -5.31
C THR A 242 16.59 -9.27 -6.30
N PRO A 243 16.75 -9.00 -7.62
CA PRO A 243 15.71 -9.30 -8.60
C PRO A 243 15.33 -10.77 -8.67
N ALA A 244 16.30 -11.69 -8.60
CA ALA A 244 16.04 -13.12 -8.66
C ALA A 244 15.23 -13.60 -7.44
N ALA A 245 15.60 -13.16 -6.22
CA ALA A 245 14.87 -13.46 -5.00
C ALA A 245 13.43 -12.92 -5.06
N PHE A 246 13.24 -11.70 -5.57
CA PHE A 246 11.91 -11.15 -5.80
C PHE A 246 11.08 -12.06 -6.73
N LEU A 247 11.61 -12.44 -7.88
CA LEU A 247 10.90 -13.31 -8.83
C LEU A 247 10.59 -14.69 -8.24
N LEU A 248 11.51 -15.28 -7.48
CA LEU A 248 11.30 -16.57 -6.83
C LEU A 248 10.15 -16.50 -5.81
N VAL A 249 10.13 -15.50 -4.94
CA VAL A 249 9.04 -15.29 -3.98
C VAL A 249 7.72 -15.01 -4.70
N SER A 250 7.77 -14.23 -5.77
CA SER A 250 6.62 -13.86 -6.59
C SER A 250 5.99 -15.02 -7.37
N ILE A 251 6.65 -16.18 -7.51
CA ILE A 251 6.07 -17.38 -8.14
C ILE A 251 5.17 -18.15 -7.16
N PHE A 252 5.48 -18.07 -5.86
CA PHE A 252 4.66 -18.69 -4.81
C PHE A 252 3.40 -17.87 -4.48
N TYR A 253 3.26 -16.71 -5.11
CA TYR A 253 2.26 -15.69 -4.83
C TYR A 253 1.45 -15.33 -6.08
#